data_AF-A0A160F7B1-F1
#
_entry.id   AF-A0A160F7B1-F1
#
_cell.length_a   1.000
_cell.length_b   1.000
_cell.length_c   1.000
_cell.angle_alpha   90.00
_cell.angle_beta   90.00
_cell.angle_gamma   90.00
#
_symmetry.space_group_name_H-M   'P 1'
#
loop_
_entity.id
_entity.type
_entity.pdbx_description
1 polymer ?
#
loop_
_entity_poly.entity_id
_entity_poly.type
_entity_poly.pdbx_seq_one_letter_code
_entity_poly.pdbx_strand_id
1 'polypeptide(L)'
;MLIEDLFRAPWHERALAELAKGMMTDEQLLTAVVKDWETSDKRKLMVLGERYYRTKMDIEKKQQDITWRSNQKLAHDFVKKLVNQKVGYLLSKEPTIATENEEYRKIMQDMFDKRLLKVIKNLGKEAINKGIAFLYVYIDEKGELSFKKIPSEQIIPFWKDNDHEEIVSFIRVYEEVVYTNTQKQKQKKVEYHHPKGIKYYVLQADSLVPDVLAGIETNYHFTINEKPYLWERMPLIAFKYNEEEQPLIDCIKSLIDDYNLQASVNADLLADIPNFIYKLVNYGGTNLQEFLNDLNRYRAVKLDVDGDVDKLQADLQTDAVEKELLRIRKAIYEFGRGVDTQDENLGNASGVALRYRYSDLDMDCNILETEFQSSIEQLIWFIDQYLLMTGKGDFTNEPISIIFNRDIIINESETIANCQASVGILDDQTIRENHPWYTEQVEERLKKQREQEQMYNGYQSVFQQQRKDGNMNE
;
A
#
# COMPACT_ATOMS: atom_id res chain seq x y z
N MET A 1 29.96 30.65 -13.24
CA MET A 1 29.35 29.32 -13.34
C MET A 1 27.87 29.55 -13.47
N LEU A 2 27.33 29.34 -14.67
CA LEU A 2 25.89 29.29 -14.86
C LEU A 2 25.41 27.97 -14.23
N ILE A 3 24.24 27.97 -13.60
CA ILE A 3 23.60 26.80 -12.99
C ILE A 3 23.44 25.64 -14.00
N GLU A 4 23.46 25.96 -15.29
CA GLU A 4 23.38 25.02 -16.43
C GLU A 4 24.54 24.00 -16.49
N ASP A 5 25.70 24.27 -15.87
CA ASP A 5 26.88 23.40 -15.95
C ASP A 5 26.86 22.22 -14.94
N LEU A 6 25.92 22.18 -14.00
CA LEU A 6 25.90 21.18 -12.91
C LEU A 6 25.12 19.90 -13.25
N PHE A 7 24.26 19.92 -14.25
CA PHE A 7 23.37 18.79 -14.54
C PHE A 7 23.49 18.32 -16.00
N ARG A 8 23.78 17.04 -16.18
CA ARG A 8 23.56 16.38 -17.46
C ARG A 8 22.05 16.41 -17.75
N ALA A 9 21.65 17.02 -18.87
CA ALA A 9 20.27 17.00 -19.34
C ALA A 9 19.67 15.58 -19.23
N PRO A 10 18.52 15.40 -18.56
CA PRO A 10 17.81 14.14 -18.46
C PRO A 10 17.65 13.46 -19.83
N TRP A 11 17.54 12.13 -19.83
CA TRP A 11 17.52 11.36 -21.08
C TRP A 11 16.37 11.76 -22.02
N HIS A 12 15.23 12.20 -21.48
CA HIS A 12 14.08 12.62 -22.28
C HIS A 12 14.31 13.97 -22.97
N GLU A 13 15.05 14.91 -22.34
CA GLU A 13 15.46 16.15 -23.01
C GLU A 13 16.41 15.88 -24.17
N ARG A 14 17.28 14.86 -24.02
CA ARG A 14 18.14 14.41 -25.11
C ARG A 14 17.34 13.74 -26.23
N ALA A 15 16.34 12.95 -25.88
CA ALA A 15 15.42 12.36 -26.85
C ALA A 15 14.61 13.42 -27.61
N LEU A 16 14.15 14.46 -26.92
CA LEU A 16 13.53 15.64 -27.52
C LEU A 16 14.52 16.40 -28.43
N ALA A 17 15.80 16.48 -28.07
CA ALA A 17 16.83 17.06 -28.92
C ALA A 17 17.13 16.23 -30.18
N GLU A 18 17.08 14.89 -30.10
CA GLU A 18 17.19 13.99 -31.26
C GLU A 18 15.98 14.11 -32.20
N LEU A 19 14.76 14.22 -31.64
CA LEU A 19 13.56 14.56 -32.40
C LEU A 19 13.70 15.92 -33.11
N ALA A 20 14.17 16.94 -32.40
CA ALA A 20 14.36 18.28 -32.94
C ALA A 20 15.41 18.33 -34.07
N LYS A 21 16.39 17.41 -34.05
CA LYS A 21 17.38 17.23 -35.13
C LYS A 21 16.83 16.44 -36.33
N GLY A 22 15.60 15.95 -36.27
CA GLY A 22 14.96 15.18 -37.34
C GLY A 22 15.54 13.78 -37.54
N MET A 23 16.30 13.27 -36.56
CA MET A 23 16.92 11.93 -36.64
C MET A 23 15.94 10.81 -36.28
N MET A 24 14.80 11.13 -35.69
CA MET A 24 13.74 10.19 -35.30
C MET A 24 12.37 10.86 -35.40
N THR A 25 11.29 10.11 -35.62
CA THR A 25 9.90 10.62 -35.52
C THR A 25 9.34 10.44 -34.11
N ASP A 26 8.27 11.18 -33.77
CA ASP A 26 7.54 11.04 -32.50
C ASP A 26 7.15 9.57 -32.23
N GLU A 27 6.61 8.87 -33.23
CA GLU A 27 6.16 7.48 -33.08
C GLU A 27 7.32 6.51 -32.85
N GLN A 28 8.46 6.75 -33.49
CA GLN A 28 9.66 5.95 -33.30
C GLN A 28 10.23 6.14 -31.89
N LEU A 29 10.25 7.38 -31.37
CA LEU A 29 10.64 7.65 -30.00
C LEU A 29 9.75 6.91 -29.01
N LEU A 30 8.43 7.12 -29.13
CA LEU A 30 7.45 6.54 -28.22
C LEU A 30 7.52 5.00 -28.24
N THR A 31 7.74 4.40 -29.42
CA THR A 31 7.93 2.96 -29.55
C THR A 31 9.17 2.47 -28.78
N ALA A 32 10.31 3.16 -28.89
CA ALA A 32 11.53 2.81 -28.16
C ALA A 32 11.32 2.91 -26.65
N VAL A 33 10.70 4.00 -26.18
CA VAL A 33 10.40 4.21 -24.76
C VAL A 33 9.49 3.12 -24.20
N VAL A 34 8.46 2.71 -24.94
CA VAL A 34 7.56 1.62 -24.52
C VAL A 34 8.31 0.29 -24.43
N LYS A 35 9.20 -0.02 -25.37
CA LYS A 35 10.02 -1.24 -25.35
C LYS A 35 11.00 -1.26 -24.18
N ASP A 36 11.67 -0.15 -23.92
CA ASP A 36 12.57 -0.01 -22.78
C ASP A 36 11.82 -0.17 -21.46
N TRP A 37 10.62 0.42 -21.35
CA TRP A 37 9.77 0.26 -20.17
C TRP A 37 9.37 -1.20 -19.92
N GLU A 38 8.99 -1.93 -20.97
CA GLU A 38 8.56 -3.32 -20.87
C GLU A 38 9.66 -4.26 -20.34
N THR A 39 10.91 -3.95 -20.65
CA THR A 39 12.10 -4.71 -20.23
C THR A 39 12.80 -4.14 -19.01
N SER A 40 12.38 -2.96 -18.53
CA SER A 40 12.99 -2.26 -17.40
C SER A 40 12.90 -3.04 -16.08
N ASP A 41 13.94 -2.92 -15.27
CA ASP A 41 13.97 -3.54 -13.95
C ASP A 41 12.96 -2.88 -12.99
N LYS A 42 12.74 -1.57 -13.13
CA LYS A 42 11.69 -0.84 -12.41
C LYS A 42 10.32 -1.47 -12.61
N ARG A 43 9.90 -1.70 -13.86
CA ARG A 43 8.62 -2.36 -14.14
C ARG A 43 8.57 -3.81 -13.63
N LYS A 44 9.66 -4.57 -13.75
CA LYS A 44 9.74 -5.93 -13.19
C LYS A 44 9.54 -5.94 -11.68
N LEU A 45 10.15 -5.00 -10.95
CA LEU A 45 9.97 -4.83 -9.51
C LEU A 45 8.51 -4.48 -9.15
N MET A 46 7.85 -3.60 -9.92
CA MET A 46 6.43 -3.30 -9.72
C MET A 46 5.54 -4.54 -9.86
N VAL A 47 5.77 -5.34 -10.90
CA VAL A 47 5.03 -6.60 -11.13
C VAL A 47 5.34 -7.61 -10.03
N LEU A 48 6.60 -7.71 -9.61
CA LEU A 48 7.06 -8.60 -8.55
C LEU A 48 6.40 -8.27 -7.21
N GLY A 49 6.36 -6.99 -6.82
CA GLY A 49 5.74 -6.54 -5.58
C GLY A 49 4.25 -6.84 -5.52
N GLU A 50 3.51 -6.57 -6.61
CA GLU A 50 2.09 -6.95 -6.71
C GLU A 50 1.90 -8.48 -6.62
N ARG A 51 2.80 -9.25 -7.25
CA ARG A 51 2.75 -10.71 -7.24
C ARG A 51 2.94 -11.27 -5.82
N TYR A 52 3.94 -10.78 -5.09
CA TYR A 52 4.19 -11.20 -3.70
C TYR A 52 3.09 -10.72 -2.74
N TYR A 53 2.53 -9.52 -2.95
CA TYR A 53 1.37 -9.04 -2.18
C TYR A 53 0.15 -9.96 -2.34
N ARG A 54 -0.02 -10.59 -3.52
CA ARG A 54 -1.05 -11.58 -3.81
C ARG A 54 -0.68 -13.02 -3.42
N THR A 55 0.40 -13.23 -2.67
CA THR A 55 0.86 -14.57 -2.23
C THR A 55 1.33 -15.45 -3.40
N LYS A 56 1.63 -14.86 -4.55
CA LYS A 56 2.13 -15.58 -5.74
C LYS A 56 3.66 -15.54 -5.75
N MET A 57 4.26 -16.34 -4.88
CA MET A 57 5.69 -16.30 -4.56
C MET A 57 6.49 -17.33 -5.36
N ASP A 58 7.82 -17.16 -5.41
CA ASP A 58 8.69 -18.07 -6.16
C ASP A 58 8.67 -19.52 -5.63
N ILE A 59 8.25 -19.74 -4.37
CA ILE A 59 8.06 -21.09 -3.80
C ILE A 59 7.05 -21.95 -4.59
N GLU A 60 6.10 -21.34 -5.32
CA GLU A 60 5.17 -22.08 -6.19
C GLU A 60 5.93 -22.85 -7.30
N LYS A 61 7.13 -22.38 -7.68
CA LYS A 61 7.99 -23.00 -8.70
C LYS A 61 8.86 -24.14 -8.16
N LYS A 62 8.89 -24.38 -6.85
CA LYS A 62 9.62 -25.52 -6.26
C LYS A 62 9.15 -26.84 -6.89
N GLN A 63 10.10 -27.69 -7.27
CA GLN A 63 9.84 -29.01 -7.83
C GLN A 63 10.67 -30.06 -7.09
N GLN A 64 10.11 -31.27 -7.03
CA GLN A 64 10.76 -32.45 -6.47
C GLN A 64 10.53 -33.58 -7.47
N ASP A 65 11.61 -34.06 -8.09
CA ASP A 65 11.55 -35.05 -9.16
C ASP A 65 11.50 -36.49 -8.65
N ILE A 66 11.67 -36.68 -7.34
CA ILE A 66 11.66 -38.00 -6.71
C ILE A 66 10.24 -38.35 -6.27
N THR A 67 9.64 -39.38 -6.89
CA THR A 67 8.23 -39.77 -6.72
C THR A 67 7.79 -40.05 -5.28
N TRP A 68 8.68 -40.59 -4.45
CA TRP A 68 8.36 -40.93 -3.05
C TRP A 68 8.60 -39.78 -2.08
N ARG A 69 9.19 -38.66 -2.53
CA ARG A 69 9.43 -37.49 -1.70
C ARG A 69 8.28 -36.50 -1.79
N SER A 70 8.02 -35.86 -0.67
CA SER A 70 7.03 -34.79 -0.60
C SER A 70 7.48 -33.54 -1.37
N ASN A 71 6.50 -32.74 -1.79
CA ASN A 71 6.73 -31.46 -2.46
C ASN A 71 5.81 -30.36 -1.93
N GLN A 72 5.83 -30.16 -0.62
CA GLN A 72 5.16 -29.09 0.08
C GLN A 72 5.65 -27.72 -0.41
N LYS A 73 4.74 -26.76 -0.48
CA LYS A 73 4.96 -25.40 -0.97
C LYS A 73 4.25 -24.42 -0.05
N LEU A 74 4.94 -24.02 1.02
CA LEU A 74 4.40 -23.12 2.02
C LEU A 74 4.74 -21.68 1.62
N ALA A 75 3.71 -20.90 1.26
CA ALA A 75 3.82 -19.48 0.96
C ALA A 75 3.30 -18.66 2.15
N HIS A 76 4.14 -17.79 2.71
CA HIS A 76 3.81 -16.97 3.87
C HIS A 76 3.58 -15.49 3.50
N ASP A 77 2.45 -14.94 3.92
CA ASP A 77 1.93 -13.60 3.55
C ASP A 77 2.62 -12.40 4.23
N PHE A 78 3.95 -12.44 4.41
CA PHE A 78 4.68 -11.37 5.08
C PHE A 78 4.49 -10.01 4.41
N VAL A 79 4.63 -9.94 3.08
CA VAL A 79 4.47 -8.69 2.30
C VAL A 79 3.08 -8.09 2.49
N LYS A 80 2.05 -8.93 2.31
CA LYS A 80 0.66 -8.50 2.47
C LYS A 80 0.38 -7.97 3.87
N LYS A 81 0.91 -8.65 4.90
CA LYS A 81 0.78 -8.23 6.30
C LYS A 81 1.47 -6.88 6.55
N LEU A 82 2.72 -6.71 6.11
CA LEU A 82 3.49 -5.47 6.31
C LEU A 82 2.89 -4.29 5.56
N VAL A 83 2.47 -4.48 4.30
CA VAL A 83 1.81 -3.44 3.49
C VAL A 83 0.49 -3.02 4.14
N ASN A 84 -0.36 -3.99 4.52
CA ASN A 84 -1.64 -3.68 5.15
C ASN A 84 -1.47 -3.01 6.51
N GLN A 85 -0.40 -3.35 7.26
CA GLN A 85 -0.09 -2.70 8.53
C GLN A 85 0.29 -1.23 8.32
N LYS A 86 1.17 -0.90 7.38
CA LYS A 86 1.56 0.48 7.06
C LYS A 86 0.38 1.33 6.56
N VAL A 87 -0.37 0.80 5.60
CA VAL A 87 -1.58 1.45 5.07
C VAL A 87 -2.63 1.59 6.17
N GLY A 88 -2.75 0.57 7.01
CA GLY A 88 -3.61 0.55 8.19
C GLY A 88 -3.30 1.71 9.13
N TYR A 89 -2.03 1.80 9.50
CA TYR A 89 -1.48 2.73 10.48
C TYR A 89 -1.57 4.20 10.03
N LEU A 90 -1.27 4.50 8.77
CA LEU A 90 -1.22 5.87 8.26
C LEU A 90 -2.53 6.35 7.60
N LEU A 91 -3.20 5.49 6.83
CA LEU A 91 -4.25 5.91 5.87
C LEU A 91 -5.65 5.36 6.19
N SER A 92 -5.88 4.83 7.41
CA SER A 92 -7.21 4.31 7.78
C SER A 92 -8.11 5.33 8.48
N LYS A 93 -7.53 6.29 9.20
CA LYS A 93 -8.30 7.38 9.80
C LYS A 93 -8.48 8.51 8.79
N GLU A 94 -9.59 9.22 8.90
CA GLU A 94 -9.82 10.42 8.10
C GLU A 94 -8.78 11.48 8.49
N PRO A 95 -8.15 12.17 7.52
CA PRO A 95 -7.16 13.19 7.81
C PRO A 95 -7.83 14.46 8.35
N THR A 96 -7.11 15.21 9.15
CA THR A 96 -7.54 16.52 9.65
C THR A 96 -7.22 17.59 8.62
N ILE A 97 -8.22 18.39 8.26
CA ILE A 97 -8.08 19.51 7.32
C ILE A 97 -7.86 20.79 8.13
N ALA A 98 -6.62 21.28 8.15
CA ALA A 98 -6.22 22.47 8.88
C ALA A 98 -6.17 23.68 7.93
N THR A 99 -7.12 24.60 8.10
CA THR A 99 -7.19 25.90 7.40
C THR A 99 -7.96 26.90 8.26
N GLU A 100 -7.66 28.20 8.15
CA GLU A 100 -8.37 29.28 8.85
C GLU A 100 -9.72 29.61 8.20
N ASN A 101 -9.87 29.30 6.90
CA ASN A 101 -11.08 29.61 6.13
C ASN A 101 -12.13 28.50 6.30
N GLU A 102 -13.19 28.79 7.08
CA GLU A 102 -14.26 27.83 7.38
C GLU A 102 -15.09 27.41 6.15
N GLU A 103 -15.22 28.27 5.14
CA GLU A 103 -15.89 27.91 3.88
C GLU A 103 -15.03 26.92 3.09
N TYR A 104 -13.74 27.22 2.96
CA TYR A 104 -12.79 26.34 2.30
C TYR A 104 -12.68 24.99 3.00
N ARG A 105 -12.65 24.98 4.35
CA ARG A 105 -12.66 23.74 5.14
C ARG A 105 -13.83 22.84 4.78
N LYS A 106 -15.05 23.38 4.68
CA LYS A 106 -16.25 22.61 4.33
C LYS A 106 -16.17 22.05 2.92
N ILE A 107 -15.75 22.87 1.96
CA ILE A 107 -15.55 22.42 0.57
C ILE A 107 -14.54 21.28 0.52
N MET A 108 -13.43 21.40 1.24
CA MET A 108 -12.38 20.39 1.27
C MET A 108 -12.81 19.11 1.99
N GLN A 109 -13.63 19.21 3.04
CA GLN A 109 -14.27 18.04 3.67
C GLN A 109 -15.20 17.29 2.71
N ASP A 110 -15.96 18.02 1.89
CA ASP A 110 -16.83 17.42 0.87
C ASP A 110 -16.01 16.80 -0.28
N MET A 111 -14.86 17.38 -0.64
CA MET A 111 -13.97 16.86 -1.66
C MET A 111 -13.17 15.62 -1.19
N PHE A 112 -12.72 15.62 0.07
CA PHE A 112 -12.07 14.47 0.74
C PHE A 112 -13.11 13.46 1.26
N ASP A 113 -14.06 13.12 0.38
CA ASP A 113 -15.08 12.13 0.68
C ASP A 113 -14.51 10.71 0.82
N LYS A 114 -15.38 9.77 1.20
CA LYS A 114 -15.02 8.35 1.33
C LYS A 114 -14.50 7.74 0.03
N ARG A 115 -14.86 8.29 -1.14
CA ARG A 115 -14.38 7.82 -2.45
C ARG A 115 -12.92 8.23 -2.63
N LEU A 116 -12.56 9.49 -2.42
CA LEU A 116 -11.20 9.98 -2.52
C LEU A 116 -10.30 9.35 -1.46
N LEU A 117 -10.74 9.26 -0.20
CA LEU A 117 -9.97 8.60 0.86
C LEU A 117 -9.69 7.13 0.54
N LYS A 118 -10.65 6.42 -0.06
CA LYS A 118 -10.41 5.06 -0.57
C LYS A 118 -9.38 5.04 -1.70
N VAL A 119 -9.36 6.03 -2.58
CA VAL A 119 -8.35 6.14 -3.64
C VAL A 119 -6.96 6.39 -3.03
N ILE A 120 -6.83 7.33 -2.09
CA ILE A 120 -5.59 7.62 -1.36
C ILE A 120 -5.07 6.38 -0.64
N LYS A 121 -5.93 5.65 0.08
CA LYS A 121 -5.58 4.38 0.71
C LYS A 121 -5.06 3.35 -0.29
N ASN A 122 -5.67 3.27 -1.48
CA ASN A 122 -5.23 2.38 -2.54
C ASN A 122 -3.95 2.85 -3.23
N LEU A 123 -3.67 4.15 -3.27
CA LEU A 123 -2.41 4.73 -3.71
C LEU A 123 -1.29 4.37 -2.73
N GLY A 124 -1.49 4.51 -1.42
CA GLY A 124 -0.51 4.10 -0.42
C GLY A 124 -0.15 2.62 -0.51
N LYS A 125 -1.16 1.75 -0.66
CA LYS A 125 -0.92 0.32 -0.91
C LYS A 125 -0.12 0.07 -2.19
N GLU A 126 -0.45 0.77 -3.27
CA GLU A 126 0.23 0.65 -4.56
C GLU A 126 1.67 1.14 -4.46
N ALA A 127 1.91 2.28 -3.82
CA ALA A 127 3.21 2.88 -3.63
C ALA A 127 4.12 1.95 -2.83
N ILE A 128 3.68 1.39 -1.70
CA ILE A 128 4.50 0.46 -0.91
C ILE A 128 4.85 -0.80 -1.72
N ASN A 129 3.91 -1.31 -2.52
CA ASN A 129 4.12 -2.52 -3.33
C ASN A 129 4.99 -2.27 -4.57
N LYS A 130 4.93 -1.07 -5.17
CA LYS A 130 5.50 -0.77 -6.50
C LYS A 130 6.55 0.35 -6.49
N GLY A 131 6.82 0.94 -5.33
CA GLY A 131 7.69 2.10 -5.14
C GLY A 131 7.00 3.44 -5.39
N ILE A 132 6.06 3.48 -6.34
CA ILE A 132 5.33 4.67 -6.76
C ILE A 132 3.92 4.31 -7.21
N ALA A 133 2.97 5.23 -7.00
CA ALA A 133 1.58 5.13 -7.44
C ALA A 133 1.16 6.40 -8.18
N PHE A 134 0.21 6.29 -9.11
CA PHE A 134 -0.25 7.45 -9.88
C PHE A 134 -1.75 7.70 -9.72
N LEU A 135 -2.09 8.95 -9.43
CA LEU A 135 -3.44 9.47 -9.39
C LEU A 135 -3.70 10.30 -10.65
N TYR A 136 -4.68 9.89 -11.44
CA TYR A 136 -5.14 10.65 -12.59
C TYR A 136 -6.32 11.53 -12.19
N VAL A 137 -6.23 12.82 -12.52
CA VAL A 137 -7.23 13.84 -12.27
C VAL A 137 -8.01 14.09 -13.56
N TYR A 138 -9.34 14.01 -13.52
CA TYR A 138 -10.15 14.23 -14.72
C TYR A 138 -11.49 14.85 -14.38
N ILE A 139 -12.11 15.46 -15.39
CA ILE A 139 -13.50 15.88 -15.31
C ILE A 139 -14.35 14.76 -15.89
N ASP A 140 -15.31 14.28 -15.11
CA ASP A 140 -16.21 13.21 -15.56
C ASP A 140 -17.34 13.72 -16.47
N GLU A 141 -18.17 12.80 -16.95
CA GLU A 141 -19.28 13.08 -17.86
C GLU A 141 -20.32 14.07 -17.28
N LYS A 142 -20.36 14.24 -15.95
CA LYS A 142 -21.25 15.21 -15.28
C LYS A 142 -20.60 16.57 -15.10
N GLY A 143 -19.35 16.74 -15.52
CA GLY A 143 -18.58 17.96 -15.29
C GLY A 143 -17.99 18.05 -13.88
N GLU A 144 -17.97 16.95 -13.11
CA GLU A 144 -17.42 16.93 -11.75
C GLU A 144 -15.95 16.51 -11.75
N LEU A 145 -15.16 17.14 -10.86
CA LEU A 145 -13.78 16.74 -10.64
C LEU A 145 -13.73 15.35 -10.00
N SER A 146 -13.05 14.44 -10.67
CA SER A 146 -12.98 13.03 -10.31
C SER A 146 -11.53 12.52 -10.36
N PHE A 147 -11.27 11.53 -9.51
CA PHE A 147 -9.93 11.00 -9.28
C PHE A 147 -9.91 9.50 -9.49
N LYS A 148 -8.88 8.99 -10.17
CA LYS A 148 -8.71 7.56 -10.41
C LYS A 148 -7.25 7.16 -10.28
N LYS A 149 -6.99 6.13 -9.49
CA LYS A 149 -5.69 5.45 -9.51
C LYS A 149 -5.52 4.71 -10.83
N ILE A 150 -4.39 4.93 -11.51
CA ILE A 150 -3.95 4.12 -12.64
C ILE A 150 -2.92 3.09 -12.13
N PRO A 151 -2.97 1.82 -12.56
CA PRO A 151 -1.93 0.84 -12.21
C PRO A 151 -0.55 1.35 -12.62
N SER A 152 0.40 1.38 -11.68
CA SER A 152 1.68 2.08 -11.89
C SER A 152 2.50 1.53 -13.05
N GLU A 153 2.43 0.22 -13.30
CA GLU A 153 3.15 -0.45 -14.39
C GLU A 153 2.65 -0.06 -15.79
N GLN A 154 1.51 0.62 -15.87
CA GLN A 154 0.95 1.15 -17.12
C GLN A 154 1.45 2.56 -17.44
N ILE A 155 2.11 3.25 -16.50
CA ILE A 155 2.48 4.66 -16.66
C ILE A 155 3.99 4.78 -16.83
N ILE A 156 4.39 5.57 -17.83
CA ILE A 156 5.77 5.98 -18.08
C ILE A 156 5.81 7.50 -17.94
N PRO A 157 6.22 8.05 -16.78
CA PRO A 157 6.30 9.49 -16.58
C PRO A 157 7.53 10.08 -17.26
N PHE A 158 7.40 11.29 -17.78
CA PHE A 158 8.52 12.15 -18.13
C PHE A 158 8.58 13.28 -17.11
N TRP A 159 9.63 13.25 -16.29
CA TRP A 159 9.88 14.22 -15.23
C TRP A 159 10.58 15.45 -15.76
N LYS A 160 10.32 16.62 -15.20
CA LYS A 160 11.08 17.84 -15.50
C LYS A 160 12.45 17.84 -14.81
N ASP A 161 12.47 17.28 -13.62
CA ASP A 161 13.58 17.32 -12.67
C ASP A 161 14.06 15.90 -12.33
N ASN A 162 15.24 15.81 -11.70
CA ASN A 162 15.81 14.52 -11.30
C ASN A 162 15.19 13.95 -10.02
N ASP A 163 14.58 14.82 -9.19
CA ASP A 163 13.96 14.45 -7.93
C ASP A 163 12.56 13.85 -8.16
N HIS A 164 12.09 13.86 -9.40
CA HIS A 164 10.79 13.35 -9.84
C HIS A 164 9.62 14.08 -9.14
N GLU A 165 9.66 15.41 -9.11
CA GLU A 165 8.63 16.27 -8.51
C GLU A 165 7.54 16.66 -9.53
N GLU A 166 7.92 17.06 -10.74
CA GLU A 166 7.00 17.60 -11.76
C GLU A 166 6.95 16.73 -13.03
N ILE A 167 5.76 16.25 -13.41
CA ILE A 167 5.54 15.50 -14.65
C ILE A 167 5.20 16.46 -15.80
N VAL A 168 6.01 16.46 -16.87
CA VAL A 168 5.78 17.30 -18.05
C VAL A 168 4.93 16.63 -19.12
N SER A 169 4.98 15.30 -19.19
CA SER A 169 4.17 14.45 -20.06
C SER A 169 4.24 13.02 -19.56
N PHE A 170 3.35 12.14 -20.02
CA PHE A 170 3.42 10.72 -19.68
C PHE A 170 2.82 9.84 -20.77
N ILE A 171 3.26 8.59 -20.81
CA ILE A 171 2.68 7.55 -21.66
C ILE A 171 1.91 6.58 -20.77
N ARG A 172 0.72 6.19 -21.22
CA ARG A 172 -0.04 5.10 -20.64
C ARG A 172 -0.10 3.92 -21.60
N VAL A 173 0.35 2.76 -21.17
CA VAL A 173 0.35 1.50 -21.94
C VAL A 173 -0.56 0.48 -21.26
N TYR A 174 -1.57 -0.01 -21.95
CA TYR A 174 -2.50 -0.99 -21.40
C TYR A 174 -3.02 -1.97 -22.44
N GLU A 175 -3.51 -3.13 -21.99
CA GLU A 175 -4.19 -4.09 -22.85
C GLU A 175 -5.70 -3.84 -22.81
N GLU A 176 -6.31 -3.75 -23.99
CA GLU A 176 -7.75 -3.70 -24.18
C GLU A 176 -8.22 -4.94 -24.94
N VAL A 177 -9.37 -5.47 -24.55
CA VAL A 177 -10.03 -6.56 -25.28
C VAL A 177 -10.93 -5.94 -26.35
N VAL A 178 -10.60 -6.17 -27.61
CA VAL A 178 -11.39 -5.74 -28.75
C VAL A 178 -12.03 -6.96 -29.41
N TYR A 179 -13.29 -6.84 -29.80
CA TYR A 179 -14.00 -7.87 -30.57
C TYR A 179 -13.94 -7.51 -32.05
N THR A 180 -13.19 -8.27 -32.82
CA THR A 180 -13.12 -8.13 -34.27
C THR A 180 -13.65 -9.40 -34.91
N ASN A 181 -14.68 -9.29 -35.78
CA ASN A 181 -15.27 -10.43 -36.48
C ASN A 181 -15.65 -11.60 -35.54
N THR A 182 -16.33 -11.31 -34.42
CA THR A 182 -16.73 -12.28 -33.38
C THR A 182 -15.60 -12.98 -32.61
N GLN A 183 -14.33 -12.63 -32.86
CA GLN A 183 -13.19 -13.14 -32.09
C GLN A 183 -12.68 -12.11 -31.08
N LYS A 184 -12.36 -12.61 -29.88
CA LYS A 184 -11.76 -11.83 -28.80
C LYS A 184 -10.27 -11.68 -29.08
N GLN A 185 -9.81 -10.45 -29.34
CA GLN A 185 -8.40 -10.14 -29.51
C GLN A 185 -7.94 -9.16 -28.43
N LYS A 186 -6.72 -9.34 -27.92
CA LYS A 186 -6.08 -8.36 -27.03
C LYS A 186 -5.26 -7.41 -27.88
N GLN A 187 -5.56 -6.11 -27.79
CA GLN A 187 -4.76 -5.06 -28.40
C GLN A 187 -4.05 -4.27 -27.31
N LYS A 188 -2.78 -3.93 -27.54
CA LYS A 188 -2.03 -3.05 -26.64
C LYS A 188 -2.20 -1.61 -27.12
N LYS A 189 -2.84 -0.80 -26.28
CA LYS A 189 -3.10 0.62 -26.50
C LYS A 189 -2.02 1.45 -25.84
N VAL A 190 -1.67 2.56 -26.48
CA VAL A 190 -0.69 3.53 -25.99
C VAL A 190 -1.29 4.93 -26.12
N GLU A 191 -1.42 5.61 -24.99
CA GLU A 191 -1.88 7.00 -24.91
C GLU A 191 -0.68 7.88 -24.53
N TYR A 192 -0.40 8.91 -25.30
CA TYR A 192 0.62 9.90 -24.97
C TYR A 192 -0.05 11.21 -24.57
N HIS A 193 0.05 11.57 -23.29
CA HIS A 193 -0.51 12.79 -22.71
C HIS A 193 0.60 13.84 -22.65
N HIS A 194 0.36 14.99 -23.27
CA HIS A 194 1.33 16.09 -23.38
C HIS A 194 0.65 17.46 -23.24
N PRO A 195 1.37 18.57 -23.02
CA PRO A 195 0.77 19.89 -22.75
C PRO A 195 -0.20 20.44 -23.80
N LYS A 196 -0.25 19.84 -25.01
CA LYS A 196 -1.13 20.25 -26.10
C LYS A 196 -2.33 19.30 -26.30
N GLY A 197 -2.44 18.22 -25.51
CA GLY A 197 -3.51 17.24 -25.62
C GLY A 197 -3.03 15.79 -25.54
N ILE A 198 -3.72 14.89 -26.23
CA ILE A 198 -3.51 13.44 -26.11
C ILE A 198 -3.40 12.83 -27.52
N LYS A 199 -2.39 11.99 -27.74
CA LYS A 199 -2.26 11.16 -28.94
C LYS A 199 -2.55 9.69 -28.62
N TYR A 200 -3.31 9.02 -29.48
CA TYR A 200 -3.74 7.64 -29.29
C TYR A 200 -3.12 6.71 -30.33
N TYR A 201 -2.56 5.60 -29.87
CA TYR A 201 -1.90 4.60 -30.71
C TYR A 201 -2.27 3.17 -30.32
N VAL A 202 -2.12 2.28 -31.28
CA VAL A 202 -2.14 0.82 -31.08
C VAL A 202 -0.75 0.29 -31.39
N LEU A 203 -0.16 -0.49 -30.47
CA LEU A 203 1.08 -1.19 -30.74
C LEU A 203 0.78 -2.42 -31.61
N GLN A 204 1.25 -2.39 -32.86
CA GLN A 204 1.14 -3.49 -33.80
C GLN A 204 2.53 -4.01 -34.15
N ALA A 205 2.79 -5.28 -33.81
CA ALA A 205 4.10 -5.90 -33.84
C ALA A 205 5.14 -5.07 -33.07
N ASP A 206 5.86 -4.20 -33.77
CA ASP A 206 6.99 -3.42 -33.26
C ASP A 206 6.87 -1.91 -33.56
N SER A 207 5.69 -1.44 -33.96
CA SER A 207 5.44 -0.04 -34.33
C SER A 207 4.14 0.48 -33.74
N LEU A 208 4.14 1.75 -33.34
CA LEU A 208 2.92 2.48 -32.97
C LEU A 208 2.19 2.96 -34.22
N VAL A 209 0.92 2.57 -34.33
CA VAL A 209 0.02 3.01 -35.41
C VAL A 209 -1.08 3.87 -34.79
N PRO A 210 -1.45 5.03 -35.38
CA PRO A 210 -2.54 5.86 -34.87
C PRO A 210 -3.84 5.08 -34.64
N ASP A 211 -4.45 5.28 -33.49
CA ASP A 211 -5.70 4.62 -33.13
C ASP A 211 -6.90 5.39 -33.69
N VAL A 212 -7.31 5.02 -34.90
CA VAL A 212 -8.45 5.62 -35.61
C VAL A 212 -9.76 5.47 -34.83
N LEU A 213 -9.92 4.40 -34.05
CA LEU A 213 -11.14 4.17 -33.26
C LEU A 213 -11.22 5.08 -32.03
N ALA A 214 -10.07 5.44 -31.45
CA ALA A 214 -9.99 6.34 -30.31
C ALA A 214 -9.95 7.84 -30.71
N GLY A 215 -9.83 8.15 -32.01
CA GLY A 215 -9.85 9.52 -32.52
C GLY A 215 -8.50 10.10 -32.93
N ILE A 216 -7.44 9.29 -33.02
CA ILE A 216 -6.05 9.67 -33.38
C ILE A 216 -5.39 10.65 -32.40
N GLU A 217 -5.96 11.85 -32.24
CA GLU A 217 -5.47 12.88 -31.34
C GLU A 217 -6.61 13.79 -30.82
N THR A 218 -6.44 14.31 -29.61
CA THR A 218 -7.24 15.41 -29.07
C THR A 218 -6.33 16.57 -28.73
N ASN A 219 -6.79 17.80 -28.98
CA ASN A 219 -6.05 19.03 -28.63
C ASN A 219 -6.47 19.58 -27.26
N TYR A 220 -7.02 18.74 -26.40
CA TYR A 220 -7.56 19.08 -25.09
C TYR A 220 -7.47 17.89 -24.14
N HIS A 221 -7.41 18.17 -22.85
CA HIS A 221 -7.37 17.15 -21.78
C HIS A 221 -8.76 16.80 -21.28
N PHE A 222 -9.66 17.77 -21.24
CA PHE A 222 -11.03 17.59 -20.74
C PHE A 222 -11.99 18.60 -21.38
N THR A 223 -13.28 18.39 -21.17
CA THR A 223 -14.34 19.29 -21.64
C THR A 223 -15.24 19.68 -20.47
N ILE A 224 -15.61 20.96 -20.39
CA ILE A 224 -16.64 21.45 -19.46
C ILE A 224 -17.72 22.13 -20.30
N ASN A 225 -18.98 21.69 -20.15
CA ASN A 225 -20.10 22.20 -20.95
C ASN A 225 -19.78 22.21 -22.46
N GLU A 226 -19.23 21.09 -22.95
CA GLU A 226 -18.82 20.87 -24.35
C GLU A 226 -17.68 21.78 -24.86
N LYS A 227 -17.06 22.61 -23.99
CA LYS A 227 -15.90 23.43 -24.34
C LYS A 227 -14.60 22.70 -23.99
N PRO A 228 -13.63 22.60 -24.92
CA PRO A 228 -12.35 21.93 -24.67
C PRO A 228 -11.41 22.81 -23.83
N TYR A 229 -10.70 22.18 -22.89
CA TYR A 229 -9.70 22.83 -22.05
C TYR A 229 -8.43 21.98 -21.90
N LEU A 230 -7.33 22.67 -21.64
CA LEU A 230 -6.03 22.08 -21.30
C LEU A 230 -5.70 22.42 -19.86
N TRP A 231 -5.30 21.43 -19.08
CA TRP A 231 -4.59 21.68 -17.84
C TRP A 231 -3.23 22.35 -18.06
N GLU A 232 -2.87 23.28 -17.18
CA GLU A 232 -1.54 23.88 -17.14
C GLU A 232 -0.48 22.89 -16.63
N ARG A 233 -0.83 22.09 -15.60
CA ARG A 233 -0.02 20.97 -15.09
C ARG A 233 -0.54 19.64 -15.61
N MET A 234 0.32 18.66 -15.82
CA MET A 234 -0.15 17.34 -16.25
C MET A 234 -1.09 16.72 -15.22
N PRO A 235 -2.27 16.21 -15.62
CA PRO A 235 -3.30 15.69 -14.71
C PRO A 235 -2.95 14.30 -14.14
N LEU A 236 -1.68 14.09 -13.82
CA LEU A 236 -1.13 12.86 -13.26
C LEU A 236 -0.23 13.23 -12.10
N ILE A 237 -0.60 12.79 -10.90
CA ILE A 237 0.13 13.06 -9.67
C ILE A 237 0.77 11.76 -9.21
N ALA A 238 2.07 11.82 -8.93
CA ALA A 238 2.82 10.71 -8.38
C ALA A 238 2.77 10.72 -6.86
N PHE A 239 2.54 9.53 -6.28
CA PHE A 239 2.60 9.25 -4.86
C PHE A 239 3.71 8.24 -4.63
N LYS A 240 4.85 8.69 -4.10
CA LYS A 240 6.03 7.85 -3.86
C LYS A 240 5.94 7.14 -2.50
N TYR A 241 6.60 6.00 -2.38
CA TYR A 241 6.78 5.34 -1.08
C TYR A 241 7.93 5.94 -0.28
N ASN A 242 9.03 6.25 -0.99
CA ASN A 242 10.25 6.86 -0.52
C ASN A 242 10.89 7.61 -1.71
N GLU A 243 11.90 8.42 -1.43
CA GLU A 243 12.66 9.19 -2.43
C GLU A 243 13.19 8.30 -3.57
N GLU A 244 13.66 7.10 -3.24
CA GLU A 244 14.25 6.16 -4.21
C GLU A 244 13.22 5.46 -5.10
N GLU A 245 11.92 5.63 -4.84
CA GLU A 245 10.83 4.92 -5.50
C GLU A 245 11.02 3.38 -5.44
N GLN A 246 11.63 2.89 -4.35
CA GLN A 246 11.98 1.49 -4.16
C GLN A 246 10.84 0.77 -3.43
N PRO A 247 10.25 -0.30 -4.00
CA PRO A 247 9.18 -1.03 -3.34
C PRO A 247 9.68 -1.85 -2.14
N LEU A 248 8.82 -2.05 -1.14
CA LEU A 248 9.13 -2.83 0.06
C LEU A 248 9.68 -4.24 -0.26
N ILE A 249 9.16 -4.87 -1.32
CA ILE A 249 9.56 -6.24 -1.69
C ILE A 249 11.06 -6.35 -1.94
N ASP A 250 11.71 -5.30 -2.45
CA ASP A 250 13.12 -5.35 -2.84
C ASP A 250 14.02 -5.59 -1.61
N CYS A 251 13.65 -5.03 -0.46
CA CYS A 251 14.39 -5.17 0.80
C CYS A 251 14.23 -6.54 1.47
N ILE A 252 13.05 -7.17 1.34
CA ILE A 252 12.69 -8.36 2.15
C ILE A 252 12.49 -9.64 1.34
N LYS A 253 12.55 -9.59 0.00
CA LYS A 253 12.30 -10.76 -0.87
C LYS A 253 13.19 -11.95 -0.52
N SER A 254 14.50 -11.72 -0.39
CA SER A 254 15.48 -12.78 -0.14
C SER A 254 15.17 -13.53 1.16
N LEU A 255 14.81 -12.79 2.22
CA LEU A 255 14.42 -13.34 3.52
C LEU A 255 13.12 -14.15 3.43
N ILE A 256 12.12 -13.64 2.71
CA ILE A 256 10.84 -14.33 2.52
C ILE A 256 11.01 -15.62 1.72
N ASP A 257 11.81 -15.59 0.66
CA ASP A 257 12.04 -16.75 -0.18
C ASP A 257 12.81 -17.84 0.58
N ASP A 258 13.83 -17.47 1.36
CA ASP A 258 14.53 -18.41 2.23
C ASP A 258 13.59 -18.97 3.30
N TYR A 259 12.82 -18.13 3.99
CA TYR A 259 11.81 -18.58 4.96
C TYR A 259 10.85 -19.61 4.35
N ASN A 260 10.28 -19.30 3.19
CA ASN A 260 9.35 -20.19 2.49
C ASN A 260 10.01 -21.50 2.08
N LEU A 261 11.26 -21.45 1.60
CA LEU A 261 12.02 -22.62 1.21
C LEU A 261 12.33 -23.52 2.42
N GLN A 262 12.90 -22.96 3.49
CA GLN A 262 13.24 -23.71 4.71
C GLN A 262 12.00 -24.33 5.35
N ALA A 263 10.90 -23.57 5.46
CA ALA A 263 9.64 -24.08 5.98
C ALA A 263 9.08 -25.22 5.12
N SER A 264 9.15 -25.07 3.79
CA SER A 264 8.68 -26.11 2.86
C SER A 264 9.55 -27.37 2.90
N VAL A 265 10.87 -27.22 2.99
CA VAL A 265 11.81 -28.35 3.12
C VAL A 265 11.63 -29.07 4.45
N ASN A 266 11.40 -28.33 5.53
CA ASN A 266 11.07 -28.93 6.83
C ASN A 266 9.75 -29.69 6.78
N ALA A 267 8.73 -29.13 6.13
CA ALA A 267 7.45 -29.80 5.93
C ALA A 267 7.57 -31.07 5.06
N ASP A 268 8.43 -31.06 4.03
CA ASP A 268 8.74 -32.27 3.26
C ASP A 268 9.38 -33.33 4.13
N LEU A 269 10.40 -32.95 4.90
CA LEU A 269 11.12 -33.83 5.80
C LEU A 269 10.20 -34.48 6.84
N LEU A 270 9.28 -33.71 7.43
CA LEU A 270 8.28 -34.22 8.38
C LEU A 270 7.28 -35.17 7.69
N ALA A 271 6.83 -34.84 6.49
CA ALA A 271 5.91 -35.67 5.71
C ALA A 271 6.56 -36.98 5.23
N ASP A 272 7.87 -36.96 5.00
CA ASP A 272 8.65 -38.11 4.55
C ASP A 272 9.16 -38.99 5.71
N ILE A 273 8.96 -38.62 6.98
CA ILE A 273 9.33 -39.45 8.16
C ILE A 273 8.84 -40.90 8.05
N PRO A 274 7.60 -41.19 7.63
CA PRO A 274 7.14 -42.57 7.48
C PRO A 274 7.87 -43.35 6.38
N ASN A 275 8.55 -42.67 5.46
CA ASN A 275 9.23 -43.23 4.29
C ASN A 275 10.73 -43.49 4.57
N PHE A 276 11.07 -44.04 5.73
CA PHE A 276 12.46 -44.38 6.06
C PHE A 276 12.97 -45.55 5.21
N ILE A 277 14.26 -45.51 4.89
CA ILE A 277 14.89 -46.53 4.06
C ILE A 277 15.23 -47.74 4.93
N TYR A 278 14.74 -48.93 4.55
CA TYR A 278 15.08 -50.17 5.23
C TYR A 278 16.48 -50.63 4.81
N LYS A 279 17.36 -50.82 5.79
CA LYS A 279 18.65 -51.52 5.63
C LYS A 279 18.44 -52.98 6.01
N LEU A 280 18.53 -53.86 5.02
CA LEU A 280 18.36 -55.29 5.19
C LEU A 280 19.73 -55.98 5.19
N VAL A 281 20.06 -56.70 6.27
CA VAL A 281 21.26 -57.54 6.37
C VAL A 281 20.80 -59.00 6.47
N ASN A 282 21.32 -59.87 5.59
CA ASN A 282 20.95 -61.30 5.50
C ASN A 282 19.43 -61.55 5.55
N TYR A 283 18.67 -60.88 4.66
CA TYR A 283 17.23 -61.09 4.51
C TYR A 283 16.93 -62.40 3.78
N GLY A 284 16.11 -63.26 4.38
CA GLY A 284 15.80 -64.61 3.88
C GLY A 284 14.67 -64.72 2.84
N GLY A 285 14.16 -63.60 2.34
CA GLY A 285 13.12 -63.56 1.30
C GLY A 285 13.69 -63.46 -0.11
N THR A 286 12.85 -63.73 -1.13
CA THR A 286 13.31 -63.83 -2.52
C THR A 286 13.34 -62.49 -3.28
N ASN A 287 12.51 -61.50 -2.89
CA ASN A 287 12.51 -60.18 -3.51
C ASN A 287 11.97 -59.07 -2.59
N LEU A 288 12.24 -57.80 -2.94
CA LEU A 288 11.83 -56.60 -2.19
C LEU A 288 10.31 -56.37 -2.13
N GLN A 289 9.56 -56.86 -3.12
CA GLN A 289 8.11 -56.68 -3.18
C GLN A 289 7.39 -57.61 -2.18
N GLU A 290 7.91 -58.82 -2.00
CA GLU A 290 7.51 -59.76 -0.96
C GLU A 290 7.79 -59.16 0.42
N PHE A 291 8.99 -58.58 0.63
CA PHE A 291 9.33 -57.87 1.86
C PHE A 291 8.33 -56.76 2.22
N LEU A 292 8.03 -55.86 1.28
CA LEU A 292 7.10 -54.75 1.51
C LEU A 292 5.66 -55.24 1.76
N ASN A 293 5.21 -56.29 1.06
CA ASN A 293 3.90 -56.88 1.29
C ASN A 293 3.79 -57.55 2.65
N ASP A 294 4.78 -58.34 3.05
CA ASP A 294 4.80 -59.02 4.35
C ASP A 294 4.84 -58.00 5.50
N LEU A 295 5.69 -56.97 5.36
CA LEU A 295 5.77 -55.87 6.32
C LEU A 295 4.43 -55.14 6.46
N ASN A 296 3.75 -54.80 5.36
CA ASN A 296 2.47 -54.08 5.40
C ASN A 296 1.32 -54.94 5.95
N ARG A 297 1.29 -56.23 5.60
CA ARG A 297 0.19 -57.14 5.96
C ARG A 297 0.32 -57.71 7.36
N TYR A 298 1.54 -58.03 7.78
CA TYR A 298 1.81 -58.74 9.02
C TYR A 298 2.57 -57.92 10.06
N ARG A 299 3.15 -56.77 9.67
CA ARG A 299 3.99 -55.92 10.54
C ARG A 299 5.17 -56.66 11.18
N ALA A 300 5.67 -57.70 10.51
CA ALA A 300 6.80 -58.52 10.96
C ALA A 300 7.74 -58.79 9.78
N VAL A 301 9.04 -58.99 10.06
CA VAL A 301 10.06 -59.29 9.05
C VAL A 301 10.70 -60.64 9.34
N LYS A 302 10.84 -61.47 8.31
CA LYS A 302 11.57 -62.75 8.39
C LYS A 302 13.06 -62.52 8.16
N LEU A 303 13.89 -63.08 9.03
CA LEU A 303 15.35 -62.94 8.99
C LEU A 303 16.01 -64.32 8.97
N ASP A 304 17.12 -64.44 8.25
CA ASP A 304 17.97 -65.64 8.26
C ASP A 304 19.01 -65.58 9.39
N VAL A 305 19.91 -66.56 9.43
CA VAL A 305 21.02 -66.60 10.39
C VAL A 305 21.86 -65.33 10.27
N ASP A 306 22.13 -64.68 11.40
CA ASP A 306 22.81 -63.39 11.50
C ASP A 306 22.12 -62.26 10.68
N GLY A 307 20.79 -62.33 10.53
CA GLY A 307 19.98 -61.31 9.88
C GLY A 307 19.60 -60.14 10.78
N ASP A 308 19.56 -58.94 10.19
CA ASP A 308 19.20 -57.70 10.88
C ASP A 308 18.41 -56.77 9.95
N VAL A 309 17.49 -55.99 10.54
CA VAL A 309 16.72 -54.95 9.85
C VAL A 309 16.87 -53.67 10.62
N ASP A 310 17.51 -52.71 9.98
CA ASP A 310 17.70 -51.39 10.53
C ASP A 310 17.02 -50.35 9.64
N LYS A 311 16.82 -49.15 10.19
CA LYS A 311 16.24 -48.02 9.48
C LYS A 311 17.31 -46.98 9.25
N LEU A 312 17.57 -46.65 8.00
CA LEU A 312 18.34 -45.47 7.65
C LEU A 312 17.39 -44.27 7.66
N GLN A 313 17.45 -43.54 8.77
CA GLN A 313 16.78 -42.26 8.93
C GLN A 313 17.85 -41.18 9.11
N ALA A 314 17.70 -40.05 8.41
CA ALA A 314 18.52 -38.88 8.66
C ALA A 314 18.22 -38.34 10.07
N ASP A 315 19.23 -37.89 10.80
CA ASP A 315 19.03 -37.20 12.07
C ASP A 315 18.32 -35.86 11.79
N LEU A 316 17.12 -35.71 12.33
CA LEU A 316 16.25 -34.59 12.02
C LEU A 316 16.54 -33.44 12.97
N GLN A 317 17.31 -32.45 12.53
CA GLN A 317 17.57 -31.24 13.32
C GLN A 317 16.45 -30.21 13.17
N THR A 318 15.20 -30.59 13.45
CA THR A 318 14.03 -29.70 13.34
C THR A 318 14.17 -28.46 14.24
N ASP A 319 14.76 -28.62 15.42
CA ASP A 319 14.99 -27.51 16.36
C ASP A 319 15.90 -26.41 15.79
N ALA A 320 16.89 -26.79 14.98
CA ALA A 320 17.77 -25.83 14.33
C ALA A 320 17.02 -25.05 13.25
N VAL A 321 16.17 -25.73 12.47
CA VAL A 321 15.34 -25.11 11.44
C VAL A 321 14.31 -24.16 12.06
N GLU A 322 13.66 -24.54 13.16
CA GLU A 322 12.71 -23.67 13.86
C GLU A 322 13.39 -22.39 14.39
N LYS A 323 14.57 -22.52 14.99
CA LYS A 323 15.36 -21.36 15.44
C LYS A 323 15.75 -20.44 14.29
N GLU A 324 16.10 -21.01 13.14
CA GLU A 324 16.42 -20.24 11.94
C GLU A 324 15.20 -19.51 11.39
N LEU A 325 14.06 -20.18 11.27
CA LEU A 325 12.81 -19.57 10.83
C LEU A 325 12.40 -18.41 11.75
N LEU A 326 12.55 -18.56 13.08
CA LEU A 326 12.30 -17.47 14.03
C LEU A 326 13.26 -16.29 13.83
N ARG A 327 14.54 -16.55 13.52
CA ARG A 327 15.53 -15.50 13.23
C ARG A 327 15.18 -14.75 11.94
N ILE A 328 14.87 -15.49 10.87
CA ILE A 328 14.49 -14.91 9.57
C ILE A 328 13.20 -14.10 9.73
N ARG A 329 12.21 -14.62 10.47
CA ARG A 329 10.98 -13.88 10.76
C ARG A 329 11.27 -12.53 11.42
N LYS A 330 12.12 -12.51 12.45
CA LYS A 330 12.52 -11.27 13.12
C LYS A 330 13.18 -10.31 12.13
N ALA A 331 14.09 -10.80 11.29
CA ALA A 331 14.72 -10.00 10.24
C ALA A 331 13.70 -9.43 9.23
N ILE A 332 12.68 -10.20 8.82
CA ILE A 332 11.62 -9.72 7.93
C ILE A 332 10.87 -8.54 8.55
N TYR A 333 10.59 -8.57 9.85
CA TYR A 333 9.90 -7.47 10.54
C TYR A 333 10.79 -6.25 10.77
N GLU A 334 12.07 -6.48 11.10
CA GLU A 334 13.07 -5.42 11.27
C GLU A 334 13.29 -4.66 9.95
N PHE A 335 13.73 -5.36 8.89
CA PHE A 335 14.02 -4.75 7.58
C PHE A 335 12.76 -4.36 6.82
N GLY A 336 11.64 -5.02 7.13
CA GLY A 336 10.33 -4.64 6.63
C GLY A 336 9.66 -3.53 7.43
N ARG A 337 10.31 -3.00 8.49
CA ARG A 337 9.81 -1.93 9.38
C ARG A 337 8.37 -2.13 9.83
N GLY A 338 8.08 -3.33 10.33
CA GLY A 338 6.75 -3.72 10.77
C GLY A 338 6.73 -4.19 12.21
N VAL A 339 5.56 -4.13 12.83
CA VAL A 339 5.37 -4.62 14.20
C VAL A 339 4.95 -6.09 14.15
N ASP A 340 5.74 -6.97 14.77
CA ASP A 340 5.35 -8.38 14.92
C ASP A 340 4.35 -8.56 16.06
N THR A 341 3.09 -8.76 15.70
CA THR A 341 1.98 -8.97 16.63
C THR A 341 2.02 -10.30 17.38
N GLN A 342 2.94 -11.22 17.02
CA GLN A 342 3.09 -12.51 17.69
C GLN A 342 4.15 -12.51 18.80
N ASP A 343 4.81 -11.38 19.06
CA ASP A 343 5.69 -11.26 20.23
C ASP A 343 4.85 -11.37 21.52
N GLU A 344 5.11 -12.40 22.33
CA GLU A 344 4.38 -12.69 23.58
C GLU A 344 4.39 -11.49 24.56
N ASN A 345 5.37 -10.61 24.45
CA ASN A 345 5.49 -9.42 25.29
C ASN A 345 4.57 -8.27 24.89
N LEU A 346 3.82 -8.39 23.79
CA LEU A 346 3.03 -7.29 23.24
C LEU A 346 1.75 -7.02 24.05
N GLY A 347 1.15 -8.05 24.66
CA GLY A 347 -0.14 -7.94 25.37
C GLY A 347 -0.08 -7.19 26.70
N ASN A 348 1.07 -7.16 27.38
CA ASN A 348 1.26 -6.55 28.71
C ASN A 348 2.24 -5.37 28.70
N ALA A 349 2.58 -4.84 27.53
CA ALA A 349 3.55 -3.76 27.40
C ALA A 349 3.00 -2.44 27.95
N SER A 350 3.85 -1.67 28.65
CA SER A 350 3.54 -0.29 29.04
C SER A 350 3.40 0.61 27.80
N GLY A 351 2.75 1.77 27.92
CA GLY A 351 2.63 2.73 26.82
C GLY A 351 3.98 3.16 26.22
N VAL A 352 5.03 3.25 27.05
CA VAL A 352 6.41 3.53 26.60
C VAL A 352 6.97 2.38 25.77
N ALA A 353 6.78 1.13 26.23
CA ALA A 353 7.25 -0.05 25.50
C ALA A 353 6.50 -0.21 24.17
N LEU A 354 5.18 0.05 24.14
CA LEU A 354 4.41 0.05 22.89
C LEU A 354 4.95 1.08 21.90
N ARG A 355 5.22 2.32 22.33
CA ARG A 355 5.83 3.34 21.45
C ARG A 355 7.18 2.90 20.89
N TYR A 356 8.04 2.32 21.72
CA TYR A 356 9.33 1.81 21.25
C TYR A 356 9.17 0.71 20.19
N ARG A 357 8.17 -0.17 20.35
CA ARG A 357 7.90 -1.25 19.37
C ARG A 357 7.32 -0.76 18.05
N TYR A 358 6.62 0.37 18.05
CA TYR A 358 6.10 1.00 16.83
C TYR A 358 7.11 1.93 16.15
N SER A 359 8.28 2.18 16.74
CA SER A 359 9.24 3.18 16.26
C SER A 359 9.64 3.02 14.80
N ASP A 360 9.99 1.81 14.36
CA ASP A 360 10.37 1.56 12.96
C ASP A 360 9.18 1.75 12.00
N LEU A 361 8.00 1.29 12.39
CA LEU A 361 6.78 1.49 11.61
C LEU A 361 6.42 2.97 11.51
N ASP A 362 6.53 3.70 12.61
CA ASP A 362 6.24 5.13 12.65
C ASP A 362 7.23 5.91 11.80
N MET A 363 8.52 5.61 11.89
CA MET A 363 9.56 6.20 11.05
C MET A 363 9.31 5.94 9.56
N ASP A 364 8.93 4.72 9.18
CA ASP A 364 8.60 4.41 7.78
C ASP A 364 7.37 5.16 7.30
N CYS A 365 6.32 5.21 8.12
CA CYS A 365 5.11 5.93 7.79
C CYS A 365 5.32 7.46 7.78
N ASN A 366 6.29 8.00 8.53
CA ASN A 366 6.68 9.42 8.46
C ASN A 366 7.33 9.77 7.11
N ILE A 367 8.18 8.88 6.57
CA ILE A 367 8.75 9.04 5.23
C ILE A 367 7.63 9.02 4.18
N LEU A 368 6.76 8.00 4.23
CA LEU A 368 5.61 7.90 3.33
C LEU A 368 4.66 9.11 3.44
N GLU A 369 4.42 9.61 4.65
CA GLU A 369 3.58 10.79 4.89
C GLU A 369 4.17 12.04 4.26
N THR A 370 5.49 12.24 4.33
CA THR A 370 6.18 13.39 3.72
C THR A 370 5.98 13.40 2.20
N GLU A 371 6.19 12.25 1.55
CA GLU A 371 5.96 12.09 0.11
C GLU A 371 4.48 12.34 -0.25
N PHE A 372 3.56 11.84 0.59
CA PHE A 372 2.12 11.99 0.37
C PHE A 372 1.65 13.43 0.57
N GLN A 373 2.23 14.18 1.51
CA GLN A 373 1.92 15.59 1.71
C GLN A 373 2.31 16.40 0.47
N SER A 374 3.52 16.23 -0.07
CA SER A 374 3.93 16.87 -1.34
C SER A 374 2.97 16.53 -2.49
N SER A 375 2.61 15.24 -2.62
CA SER A 375 1.65 14.78 -3.63
C SER A 375 0.25 15.40 -3.46
N ILE A 376 -0.18 15.62 -2.21
CA ILE A 376 -1.48 16.21 -1.88
C ILE A 376 -1.49 17.71 -2.13
N GLU A 377 -0.39 18.42 -1.93
CA GLU A 377 -0.28 19.83 -2.34
C GLU A 377 -0.51 19.99 -3.84
N GLN A 378 0.03 19.08 -4.66
CA GLN A 378 -0.26 19.06 -6.09
C GLN A 378 -1.75 18.78 -6.38
N LEU A 379 -2.37 17.87 -5.63
CA LEU A 379 -3.80 17.56 -5.75
C LEU A 379 -4.68 18.75 -5.38
N ILE A 380 -4.34 19.46 -4.30
CA ILE A 380 -5.04 20.67 -3.85
C ILE A 380 -5.03 21.73 -4.94
N TRP A 381 -3.89 21.92 -5.62
CA TRP A 381 -3.82 22.84 -6.76
C TRP A 381 -4.87 22.52 -7.84
N PHE A 382 -5.05 21.25 -8.22
CA PHE A 382 -6.09 20.86 -9.19
C PHE A 382 -7.51 21.12 -8.66
N ILE A 383 -7.74 20.92 -7.36
CA ILE A 383 -9.02 21.21 -6.73
C ILE A 383 -9.31 22.72 -6.79
N ASP A 384 -8.34 23.55 -6.41
CA ASP A 384 -8.50 25.01 -6.40
C ASP A 384 -8.75 25.57 -7.80
N GLN A 385 -8.01 25.08 -8.80
CA GLN A 385 -8.25 25.46 -10.20
C GLN A 385 -9.65 25.06 -10.67
N TYR A 386 -10.13 23.88 -10.28
CA TYR A 386 -11.50 23.46 -10.58
C TYR A 386 -12.55 24.34 -9.89
N LEU A 387 -12.34 24.73 -8.62
CA LEU A 387 -13.23 25.63 -7.89
C LEU A 387 -13.29 27.01 -8.56
N LEU A 388 -12.13 27.53 -8.98
CA LEU A 388 -12.02 28.79 -9.71
C LEU A 388 -12.76 28.73 -11.06
N MET A 389 -12.53 27.68 -11.85
CA MET A 389 -13.15 27.48 -13.16
C MET A 389 -14.68 27.29 -13.09
N THR A 390 -15.17 26.69 -12.00
CA THR A 390 -16.61 26.46 -11.78
C THR A 390 -17.31 27.61 -11.05
N GLY A 391 -16.58 28.65 -10.66
CA GLY A 391 -17.12 29.82 -9.98
C GLY A 391 -17.54 29.57 -8.52
N LYS A 392 -16.95 28.55 -7.88
CA LYS A 392 -17.23 28.19 -6.47
C LYS A 392 -16.37 28.93 -5.45
N GLY A 393 -15.48 29.81 -5.90
CA GLY A 393 -14.58 30.59 -5.06
C GLY A 393 -13.13 30.53 -5.57
N ASP A 394 -12.31 31.48 -5.15
CA ASP A 394 -10.87 31.47 -5.37
C ASP A 394 -10.17 31.25 -4.03
N PHE A 395 -9.52 30.09 -3.90
CA PHE A 395 -8.80 29.67 -2.69
C PHE A 395 -7.31 29.46 -2.98
N THR A 396 -6.81 29.91 -4.13
CA THR A 396 -5.45 29.60 -4.62
C THR A 396 -4.33 30.05 -3.66
N ASN A 397 -4.58 31.05 -2.82
CA ASN A 397 -3.61 31.59 -1.85
C ASN A 397 -3.99 31.27 -0.39
N GLU A 398 -5.00 30.43 -0.16
CA GLU A 398 -5.45 30.09 1.18
C GLU A 398 -4.59 28.95 1.75
N PRO A 399 -3.97 29.12 2.92
CA PRO A 399 -3.16 28.07 3.52
C PRO A 399 -4.05 26.91 3.95
N ILE A 400 -3.68 25.71 3.50
CA ILE A 400 -4.33 24.46 3.88
C ILE A 400 -3.28 23.38 4.09
N SER A 401 -3.45 22.60 5.15
CA SER A 401 -2.64 21.44 5.45
C SER A 401 -3.53 20.23 5.72
N ILE A 402 -3.15 19.09 5.15
CA ILE A 402 -3.81 17.80 5.38
C ILE A 402 -2.93 16.98 6.31
N ILE A 403 -3.42 16.73 7.52
CA ILE A 403 -2.68 16.04 8.59
C ILE A 403 -3.21 14.62 8.73
N PHE A 404 -2.36 13.61 8.57
CA PHE A 404 -2.78 12.21 8.71
C PHE A 404 -2.82 11.78 10.17
N ASN A 405 -3.93 11.14 10.56
CA ASN A 405 -4.13 10.66 11.91
C ASN A 405 -3.65 9.21 12.05
N ARG A 406 -2.66 8.95 12.91
CA ARG A 406 -2.10 7.61 13.12
C ARG A 406 -3.07 6.69 13.87
N ASP A 407 -3.14 5.42 13.44
CA ASP A 407 -3.90 4.37 14.10
C ASP A 407 -3.02 3.55 15.07
N ILE A 408 -2.71 4.17 16.21
CA ILE A 408 -1.85 3.60 17.24
C ILE A 408 -2.68 2.83 18.26
N ILE A 409 -2.25 1.62 18.61
CA ILE A 409 -2.77 0.91 19.79
C ILE A 409 -2.28 1.66 21.04
N ILE A 410 -3.22 2.29 21.74
CA ILE A 410 -2.96 2.96 23.02
C ILE A 410 -3.35 2.05 24.18
N ASN A 411 -2.58 2.10 25.27
CA ASN A 411 -3.03 1.53 26.53
C ASN A 411 -4.07 2.47 27.15
N GLU A 412 -5.35 2.23 26.86
CA GLU A 412 -6.44 3.09 27.32
C GLU A 412 -6.46 3.24 28.85
N SER A 413 -6.08 2.20 29.61
CA SER A 413 -6.06 2.27 31.08
C SER A 413 -5.02 3.27 31.58
N GLU A 414 -3.83 3.31 30.97
CA GLU A 414 -2.79 4.29 31.28
C GLU A 414 -3.22 5.70 30.87
N THR A 415 -3.79 5.86 29.68
CA THR A 415 -4.30 7.15 29.20
C THR A 415 -5.40 7.70 30.11
N ILE A 416 -6.37 6.88 30.51
CA ILE A 416 -7.46 7.28 31.42
C ILE A 416 -6.90 7.67 32.80
N ALA A 417 -5.94 6.89 33.33
CA ALA A 417 -5.28 7.22 34.60
C ALA A 417 -4.52 8.55 34.52
N ASN A 418 -3.82 8.81 33.41
CA ASN A 418 -3.11 10.07 33.17
C ASN A 418 -4.08 11.26 33.04
N CYS A 419 -5.21 11.09 32.34
CA CYS A 419 -6.27 12.09 32.27
C CYS A 419 -6.81 12.42 33.67
N GLN A 420 -7.08 11.40 34.49
CA GLN A 420 -7.55 11.59 35.87
C GLN A 420 -6.51 12.29 36.75
N ALA A 421 -5.23 11.95 36.61
CA ALA A 421 -4.13 12.59 37.32
C ALA A 421 -3.87 14.04 36.88
N SER A 422 -4.33 14.42 35.68
CA SER A 422 -4.16 15.76 35.11
C SER A 422 -5.28 16.74 35.50
N VAL A 423 -6.35 16.26 36.14
CA VAL A 423 -7.47 17.10 36.60
C VAL A 423 -6.96 18.15 37.59
N GLY A 424 -7.19 19.43 37.29
CA GLY A 424 -6.71 20.56 38.08
C GLY A 424 -5.28 21.03 37.73
N ILE A 425 -4.57 20.34 36.83
CA ILE A 425 -3.29 20.78 36.26
C ILE A 425 -3.52 21.35 34.86
N LEU A 426 -4.29 20.65 34.03
CA LEU A 426 -4.73 21.09 32.70
C LEU A 426 -6.19 21.52 32.75
N ASP A 427 -6.62 22.28 31.74
CA ASP A 427 -8.03 22.64 31.60
C ASP A 427 -8.88 21.41 31.23
N ASP A 428 -10.14 21.44 31.69
CA ASP A 428 -11.09 20.33 31.49
C ASP A 428 -11.29 19.98 30.02
N GLN A 429 -11.14 20.95 29.11
CA GLN A 429 -11.32 20.72 27.68
C GLN A 429 -10.14 19.92 27.11
N THR A 430 -8.90 20.34 27.36
CA THR A 430 -7.70 19.61 26.95
C THR A 430 -7.67 18.17 27.52
N ILE A 431 -8.07 17.97 28.78
CA ILE A 431 -8.12 16.61 29.38
C ILE A 431 -9.14 15.74 28.65
N ARG A 432 -10.30 16.31 28.29
CA ARG A 432 -11.35 15.60 27.56
C ARG A 432 -10.93 15.31 26.14
N GLU A 433 -10.33 16.26 25.42
CA GLU A 433 -9.83 16.06 24.06
C GLU A 433 -8.78 14.95 23.97
N ASN A 434 -7.96 14.76 25.02
CA ASN A 434 -6.99 13.68 25.11
C ASN A 434 -7.57 12.35 25.63
N HIS A 435 -8.84 12.30 26.02
CA HIS A 435 -9.49 11.09 26.51
C HIS A 435 -9.79 10.13 25.33
N PRO A 436 -9.49 8.81 25.43
CA PRO A 436 -9.64 7.87 24.30
C PRO A 436 -11.04 7.82 23.65
N TRP A 437 -12.07 8.17 24.40
CA TRP A 437 -13.48 8.12 23.97
C TRP A 437 -14.05 9.50 23.59
N TYR A 438 -13.20 10.52 23.46
CA TYR A 438 -13.64 11.85 23.06
C TYR A 438 -14.12 11.88 21.62
N THR A 439 -15.25 12.54 21.41
CA THR A 439 -15.74 12.96 20.09
C THR A 439 -16.44 14.29 20.27
N GLU A 440 -16.56 15.10 19.22
CA GLU A 440 -17.31 16.37 19.28
C GLU A 440 -18.75 16.17 19.78
N GLN A 441 -19.37 15.03 19.43
CA GLN A 441 -20.69 14.65 19.91
C GLN A 441 -20.73 14.37 21.42
N VAL A 442 -19.64 13.89 22.02
CA VAL A 442 -19.54 13.76 23.49
C VAL A 442 -19.53 15.14 24.13
N GLU A 443 -18.79 16.09 23.57
CA GLU A 443 -18.74 17.47 24.08
C GLU A 443 -20.11 18.17 23.97
N GLU A 444 -20.80 18.02 22.84
CA GLU A 444 -22.17 18.54 22.69
C GLU A 444 -23.15 17.92 23.69
N ARG A 445 -23.07 16.60 23.93
CA ARG A 445 -23.92 15.93 24.92
C ARG A 445 -23.62 16.40 26.34
N LEU A 446 -22.35 16.62 26.68
CA LEU A 446 -21.92 17.18 27.96
C LEU A 446 -22.43 18.61 28.15
N LYS A 447 -22.35 19.46 27.12
CA LYS A 447 -22.92 20.82 27.16
C LYS A 447 -24.43 20.78 27.43
N LYS A 448 -25.17 19.93 26.71
CA LYS A 448 -26.61 19.72 26.93
C LYS A 448 -26.93 19.22 28.35
N GLN A 449 -26.11 18.31 28.91
CA GLN A 449 -26.26 17.85 30.29
C GLN A 449 -26.02 18.98 31.30
N ARG A 450 -24.95 19.76 31.14
CA ARG A 450 -24.65 20.91 32.01
C ARG A 450 -25.74 21.96 31.97
N GLU A 451 -26.29 22.27 30.79
CA GLU A 451 -27.41 23.19 30.63
C GLU A 451 -28.67 22.67 31.35
N GLN A 452 -28.97 21.37 31.25
CA GLN A 452 -30.08 20.74 31.96
C GLN A 452 -29.89 20.78 33.49
N GLU A 453 -28.68 20.50 33.98
CA GLU A 453 -28.34 20.55 35.40
C GLU A 453 -28.39 21.98 35.96
N GLN A 454 -27.91 22.97 35.21
CA GLN A 454 -28.01 24.40 35.59
C GLN A 454 -29.46 24.86 35.66
N MET A 455 -30.30 24.45 34.70
CA MET A 455 -31.73 24.74 34.73
C MET A 455 -32.39 24.08 35.96
N TYR A 456 -32.09 22.81 36.24
CA TYR A 456 -32.63 22.08 37.39
C TYR A 456 -32.21 22.68 38.75
N ASN A 457 -30.94 23.05 38.90
CA ASN A 457 -30.41 23.74 40.08
C ASN A 457 -30.99 25.15 40.22
N GLY A 458 -31.20 25.86 39.11
CA GLY A 458 -31.92 27.13 39.06
C GLY A 458 -33.34 26.97 39.61
N TYR A 459 -34.10 25.97 39.14
CA TYR A 459 -35.45 25.69 39.65
C TYR A 459 -35.46 25.33 41.15
N GLN A 460 -34.50 24.53 41.63
CA GLN A 460 -34.38 24.20 43.05
C GLN A 460 -34.05 25.43 43.92
N SER A 461 -33.17 26.32 43.45
CA SER A 461 -32.80 27.54 44.18
C SER A 461 -33.98 28.51 44.33
N VAL A 462 -34.79 28.66 43.28
CA VAL A 462 -36.03 29.46 43.31
C VAL A 462 -37.08 28.83 44.22
N PHE A 463 -37.22 27.50 44.20
CA PHE A 463 -38.11 26.78 45.13
C PHE A 463 -37.68 26.88 46.60
N GLN A 464 -36.36 26.91 46.88
CA GLN A 464 -35.84 27.08 48.24
C GLN A 464 -35.95 28.53 48.73
N GLN A 465 -35.79 29.53 47.86
CA GLN A 465 -36.06 30.94 48.18
C GLN A 465 -37.54 31.16 48.51
N GLN A 466 -38.47 30.60 47.70
CA GLN A 466 -39.91 30.67 47.99
C GLN A 466 -40.30 29.98 49.31
N ARG A 467 -39.61 28.91 49.72
CA ARG A 467 -39.81 28.29 51.04
C ARG A 467 -39.26 29.11 52.20
N LYS A 468 -38.17 29.86 52.01
CA LYS A 468 -37.64 30.77 53.05
C LYS A 468 -38.50 32.02 53.20
N ASP A 469 -39.02 32.57 52.11
CA ASP A 469 -39.92 33.73 52.13
C ASP A 469 -41.33 33.36 52.64
N GLY A 470 -41.76 32.10 52.46
CA GLY A 470 -43.00 31.58 53.03
C GLY A 470 -42.96 31.36 54.56
N ASN A 471 -41.79 31.06 55.14
CA ASN A 471 -41.62 30.85 56.59
C ASN A 471 -41.33 32.13 57.40
N MET A 472 -41.21 33.29 56.74
CA MET A 472 -41.05 34.59 57.40
C MET A 472 -42.39 35.34 57.58
N ASN A 473 -43.50 34.73 57.17
CA ASN A 473 -44.85 35.29 57.23
C ASN A 473 -45.86 34.42 58.02
N GLU A 474 -45.39 33.59 58.96
CA GLU A 474 -46.23 32.97 60.00
C GLU A 474 -45.90 33.50 61.40
#